data_AF-A0A9P7BYZ7-F1
#
_entry.id   AF-A0A9P7BYZ7-F1
#
_cell.length_a   1.000
_cell.length_b   1.000
_cell.length_c   1.000
_cell.angle_alpha   90.00
_cell.angle_beta   90.00
_cell.angle_gamma   90.00
#
_symmetry.space_group_name_H-M   'P 1'
#
loop_
_entity.id
_entity.type
_entity.pdbx_description
1 polymer ?
#
loop_
_entity_poly.entity_id
_entity_poly.type
_entity_poly.pdbx_seq_one_letter_code
_entity_poly.pdbx_strand_id
1 'polypeptide(L)'
;MQREATAARFFQPPSENQGFKYLYIPTKARIPVGTIRTTFRKLGVNNARLLDIHYPARNTVAVLIHNDYEAEFVELLTRKNVHIRTDFTPFNGRT
;
A
#
# COMPACT_ATOMS: atom_id res chain seq x y z
N MET A 1 -22.28 12.06 21.07
CA MET A 1 -22.55 10.80 20.36
C MET A 1 -21.51 10.45 19.27
N GLN A 2 -21.41 11.12 18.10
CA GLN A 2 -20.51 10.65 17.01
C GLN A 2 -19.00 10.84 17.29
N ARG A 3 -18.62 11.91 17.99
CA ARG A 3 -17.23 12.16 18.42
C ARG A 3 -16.75 11.17 19.47
N GLU A 4 -17.62 10.83 20.43
CA GLU A 4 -17.34 9.82 21.47
C GLU A 4 -17.17 8.44 20.85
N ALA A 5 -18.03 8.05 19.91
CA ALA A 5 -17.88 6.79 19.17
C ALA A 5 -16.57 6.72 18.37
N THR A 6 -16.11 7.86 17.82
CA THR A 6 -14.83 7.93 17.09
C THR A 6 -13.64 7.83 18.03
N ALA A 7 -13.69 8.48 19.21
CA ALA A 7 -12.67 8.35 20.24
C ALA A 7 -12.60 6.92 20.81
N ALA A 8 -13.75 6.29 21.04
CA ALA A 8 -13.82 4.91 21.55
C ALA A 8 -13.22 3.88 20.58
N ARG A 9 -13.21 4.15 19.26
CA ARG A 9 -12.53 3.30 18.27
C ARG A 9 -11.03 3.16 18.52
N PHE A 10 -10.40 4.17 19.14
CA PHE A 10 -8.98 4.13 19.46
C PHE A 10 -8.63 3.08 20.51
N PHE A 11 -9.60 2.71 21.35
CA PHE A 11 -9.45 1.73 22.42
C PHE A 11 -10.04 0.36 22.06
N GLN A 12 -10.44 0.16 20.81
CA GLN A 12 -10.86 -1.17 20.35
C GLN A 12 -9.63 -2.08 20.26
N PRO A 13 -9.80 -3.39 20.50
CA PRO A 13 -8.72 -4.34 20.30
C PRO A 13 -8.21 -4.26 18.86
N PRO A 14 -6.90 -4.48 18.63
CA PRO A 14 -6.36 -4.52 17.29
C PRO A 14 -7.01 -5.64 16.47
N SER A 15 -6.98 -5.50 15.15
CA SER A 15 -7.40 -6.57 14.22
C SER A 15 -6.65 -7.86 14.51
N GLU A 16 -7.34 -8.99 14.41
CA GLU A 16 -6.73 -10.32 14.48
C GLU A 16 -5.67 -10.53 13.39
N ASN A 17 -5.74 -9.76 12.29
CA ASN A 17 -4.79 -9.76 11.18
C ASN A 17 -3.78 -8.61 11.27
N GLN A 18 -3.09 -8.50 12.40
CA GLN A 18 -2.06 -7.48 12.73
C GLN A 18 -0.77 -7.51 11.87
N GLY A 19 -0.82 -8.14 10.70
CA GLY A 19 0.31 -8.27 9.81
C GLY A 19 0.50 -7.08 8.87
N PHE A 20 1.67 -7.07 8.23
CA PHE A 20 2.00 -6.17 7.14
C PHE A 20 2.38 -6.98 5.92
N LYS A 21 2.15 -6.42 4.75
CA LYS A 21 2.62 -7.02 3.50
C LYS A 21 3.04 -5.99 2.48
N TYR A 22 3.91 -6.44 1.59
CA TYR A 22 4.24 -5.71 0.39
C TYR A 22 3.25 -6.02 -0.72
N LEU A 23 2.72 -4.97 -1.32
CA LEU A 23 2.06 -5.04 -2.62
C LEU A 23 2.99 -4.50 -3.69
N TYR A 24 3.02 -5.16 -4.83
CA TYR A 24 3.88 -4.81 -5.95
C TYR A 24 3.07 -4.13 -7.05
N ILE A 25 3.54 -2.97 -7.50
CA ILE A 25 2.87 -2.17 -8.52
C ILE A 25 3.82 -1.99 -9.69
N PRO A 26 3.41 -2.32 -10.92
CA PRO A 26 4.23 -2.13 -12.09
C PRO A 26 4.42 -0.64 -12.35
N THR A 27 5.62 -0.27 -12.77
CA THR A 27 5.96 1.09 -13.15
C THR A 27 6.80 1.12 -14.41
N LYS A 28 6.55 2.11 -15.26
CA LYS A 28 7.30 2.33 -16.52
C LYS A 28 8.71 2.84 -16.27
N ALA A 29 8.90 3.61 -15.20
CA ALA A 29 10.18 4.23 -14.86
C ALA A 29 10.35 4.37 -13.35
N ARG A 30 11.61 4.43 -12.92
CA ARG A 30 11.92 4.80 -11.55
C ARG A 30 11.73 6.32 -11.40
N ILE A 31 10.86 6.72 -10.49
CA ILE A 31 10.65 8.11 -10.10
C ILE A 31 10.97 8.27 -8.61
N PRO A 32 11.32 9.47 -8.13
CA PRO A 32 11.59 9.68 -6.71
C PRO A 32 10.41 9.26 -5.83
N VAL A 33 10.69 8.70 -4.65
CA VAL A 33 9.66 8.21 -3.72
C VAL A 33 8.66 9.32 -3.32
N GLY A 34 9.12 10.56 -3.18
CA GLY A 34 8.24 11.71 -2.94
C GLY A 34 7.24 11.94 -4.08
N THR A 35 7.66 11.74 -5.33
CA THR A 35 6.78 11.80 -6.51
C THR A 35 5.78 10.65 -6.53
N ILE A 36 6.17 9.45 -6.09
CA ILE A 36 5.25 8.33 -5.93
C ILE A 36 4.17 8.66 -4.89
N ARG A 37 4.57 9.13 -3.70
CA ARG A 37 3.63 9.54 -2.65
C ARG A 37 2.67 10.63 -3.15
N THR A 38 3.16 11.56 -3.94
CA THR A 38 2.33 12.60 -4.56
C THR A 38 1.35 12.02 -5.57
N THR A 39 1.79 11.06 -6.39
CA THR A 39 0.95 10.34 -7.35
C THR A 39 -0.12 9.51 -6.65
N PHE A 40 0.23 8.76 -5.60
CA PHE A 40 -0.74 8.01 -4.79
C PHE A 40 -1.80 8.92 -4.17
N ARG A 41 -1.40 10.07 -3.61
CA ARG A 41 -2.35 11.06 -3.11
C ARG A 41 -3.31 11.55 -4.20
N LYS A 42 -2.83 11.79 -5.43
CA LYS A 42 -3.67 12.16 -6.58
C LYS A 42 -4.63 11.04 -7.00
N LEU A 43 -4.27 9.79 -6.77
CA LEU A 43 -5.13 8.62 -6.99
C LEU A 43 -6.16 8.39 -5.86
N GLY A 44 -6.11 9.20 -4.79
CA GLY A 44 -7.01 9.09 -3.64
C GLY A 44 -6.50 8.19 -2.52
N VAL A 45 -5.25 7.72 -2.60
CA VAL A 45 -4.66 6.86 -1.57
C VAL A 45 -4.32 7.69 -0.34
N ASN A 46 -4.60 7.13 0.84
CA ASN A 46 -4.18 7.72 2.10
C ASN A 46 -2.71 7.39 2.39
N ASN A 47 -1.82 8.36 2.12
CA ASN A 47 -0.39 8.20 2.35
C ASN A 47 0.01 7.87 3.80
N ALA A 48 -0.82 8.21 4.79
CA ALA A 48 -0.55 7.88 6.20
C ALA A 48 -0.65 6.38 6.48
N ARG A 49 -1.33 5.62 5.59
CA ARG A 49 -1.44 4.16 5.67
C ARG A 49 -0.36 3.42 4.88
N LEU A 50 0.50 4.15 4.16
CA LEU A 50 1.64 3.59 3.43
C LEU A 50 2.91 3.68 4.29
N LEU A 51 3.30 2.54 4.85
CA LEU A 51 4.40 2.45 5.81
C LEU A 51 5.76 2.63 5.14
N ASP A 52 5.95 2.00 3.98
CA ASP A 52 7.18 2.07 3.20
C ASP A 52 6.88 2.03 1.70
N ILE A 53 7.75 2.64 0.91
CA ILE A 53 7.72 2.62 -0.55
C ILE A 53 9.16 2.53 -1.04
N HIS A 54 9.50 1.43 -1.70
CA HIS A 54 10.82 1.25 -2.31
C HIS A 54 10.73 0.53 -3.65
N TYR A 55 11.87 0.39 -4.33
CA TYR A 55 11.98 -0.27 -5.63
C TYR A 55 12.76 -1.58 -5.47
N PRO A 56 12.09 -2.73 -5.38
CA PRO A 56 12.77 -4.02 -5.42
C PRO A 56 13.32 -4.35 -6.82
N ALA A 57 12.76 -3.77 -7.88
CA ALA A 57 13.22 -3.94 -9.26
C ALA A 57 12.99 -2.68 -10.10
N ARG A 58 13.64 -2.58 -11.27
CA ARG A 58 13.58 -1.39 -12.15
C ARG A 58 12.15 -0.97 -12.54
N ASN A 59 11.25 -1.94 -12.70
CA ASN A 59 9.88 -1.75 -13.17
C ASN A 59 8.82 -2.07 -12.11
N THR A 60 9.19 -2.17 -10.84
CA THR A 60 8.28 -2.58 -9.76
C THR A 60 8.49 -1.69 -8.55
N VAL A 61 7.40 -1.10 -8.05
CA VAL A 61 7.34 -0.42 -6.75
C VAL A 61 6.78 -1.41 -5.74
N ALA A 62 7.45 -1.56 -4.61
CA ALA A 62 6.91 -2.25 -3.44
C ALA A 62 6.33 -1.22 -2.48
N VAL A 63 5.11 -1.46 -2.02
CA VAL A 63 4.42 -0.63 -1.03
C VAL A 63 4.06 -1.48 0.17
N LEU A 64 4.59 -1.13 1.34
CA LEU A 64 4.28 -1.80 2.60
C LEU A 64 3.00 -1.22 3.20
N ILE A 65 2.01 -2.07 3.46
CA ILE A 65 0.73 -1.71 4.05
C ILE A 65 0.35 -2.67 5.17
N HIS A 66 -0.52 -2.21 6.07
CA HIS A 66 -1.21 -3.09 7.02
C HIS A 66 -2.22 -3.98 6.29
N ASN A 67 -2.38 -5.23 6.73
CA ASN A 67 -3.25 -6.19 6.07
C ASN A 67 -4.71 -5.71 6.01
N ASP A 68 -5.23 -5.07 7.06
CA ASP A 68 -6.59 -4.48 7.07
C ASP A 68 -6.80 -3.42 5.97
N TYR A 69 -5.73 -2.78 5.49
CA TYR A 69 -5.85 -1.75 4.45
C TYR A 69 -5.76 -2.34 3.04
N GLU A 70 -5.37 -3.60 2.88
CA GLU A 70 -5.18 -4.20 1.56
C GLU A 70 -6.42 -4.12 0.70
N ALA A 71 -7.57 -4.59 1.18
CA ALA A 71 -8.79 -4.67 0.39
C ALA A 71 -9.18 -3.29 -0.17
N GLU A 72 -9.16 -2.26 0.70
CA GLU A 72 -9.42 -0.87 0.31
C GLU A 72 -8.38 -0.36 -0.71
N PHE A 73 -7.10 -0.68 -0.49
CA PHE A 73 -6.02 -0.24 -1.36
C PHE A 73 -6.09 -0.87 -2.75
N VAL A 74 -6.29 -2.21 -2.87
CA VAL A 74 -6.39 -2.83 -4.19
C VAL A 74 -7.68 -2.45 -4.89
N GLU A 75 -8.79 -2.29 -4.17
CA GLU A 75 -10.04 -1.81 -4.77
C GLU A 75 -9.86 -0.41 -5.35
N LEU A 76 -9.24 0.51 -4.59
CA LEU A 76 -8.98 1.87 -5.05
C LEU A 76 -8.11 1.89 -6.31
N LEU A 77 -7.04 1.09 -6.33
CA LEU A 77 -6.14 1.01 -7.49
C LEU A 77 -6.81 0.35 -8.71
N THR A 78 -7.59 -0.71 -8.49
CA THR A 78 -8.33 -1.40 -9.55
C THR A 78 -9.36 -0.47 -10.19
N ARG A 79 -10.08 0.32 -9.40
CA ARG A 79 -11.00 1.37 -9.89
C ARG A 79 -10.30 2.43 -10.74
N LYS A 80 -8.99 2.61 -10.58
CA LYS A 80 -8.14 3.52 -11.38
C LYS A 80 -7.37 2.81 -12.50
N ASN A 81 -7.72 1.57 -12.80
CA ASN A 81 -7.07 0.71 -13.80
C ASN A 81 -5.57 0.46 -13.53
N VAL A 82 -5.16 0.54 -12.26
CA VAL A 82 -3.81 0.19 -11.80
C VAL A 82 -3.81 -1.26 -11.38
N HIS A 83 -2.98 -2.07 -12.04
CA HIS A 83 -2.88 -3.49 -11.79
C HIS A 83 -1.91 -3.76 -10.64
N ILE A 84 -2.29 -4.64 -9.71
CA ILE A 84 -1.38 -5.16 -8.69
C ILE A 84 -0.68 -6.39 -9.25
N ARG A 85 0.64 -6.44 -9.06
CA ARG A 85 1.50 -7.50 -9.55
C ARG A 85 1.56 -8.64 -8.52
N THR A 86 1.04 -9.81 -8.90
CA THR A 86 0.99 -11.01 -8.03
C THR A 86 2.07 -12.04 -8.38
N ASP A 87 2.68 -11.95 -9.55
CA ASP A 87 3.75 -12.82 -10.06
C ASP A 87 5.16 -12.42 -9.59
N PHE A 88 5.29 -11.30 -8.86
CA PHE A 88 6.59 -10.79 -8.42
C PHE A 88 6.97 -11.35 -7.05
N THR A 89 8.12 -12.01 -6.99
CA THR A 89 8.77 -12.41 -5.74
C THR A 89 10.07 -11.61 -5.59
N PRO A 90 10.26 -10.89 -4.47
CA PRO A 90 11.36 -9.94 -4.36
C PRO A 90 12.76 -10.57 -4.33
N PHE A 91 12.92 -11.89 -4.15
CA PHE A 91 14.20 -12.60 -4.31
C PHE A 91 13.98 -14.12 -4.34
N ASN A 92 14.67 -14.85 -5.23
CA ASN A 92 15.01 -16.27 -5.04
C ASN A 92 16.53 -16.51 -4.98
N GLY A 93 17.35 -15.45 -4.83
CA GLY A 93 18.78 -15.54 -4.51
C GLY A 93 19.67 -16.28 -5.52
N ARG A 94 19.21 -16.54 -6.75
CA ARG A 94 20.02 -17.21 -7.78
C ARG A 94 20.45 -16.22 -8.84
N THR A 95 21.63 -15.62 -8.63
CA THR A 95 22.52 -15.18 -9.71
C THR A 95 23.18 -16.38 -10.37
#